data_AF-A0A438IH23-F1
#
_entry.id   AF-A0A438IH23-F1
#
_cell.length_a   1.000
_cell.length_b   1.000
_cell.length_c   1.000
_cell.angle_alpha   90.00
_cell.angle_beta   90.00
_cell.angle_gamma   90.00
#
_symmetry.space_group_name_H-M   'P 1'
#
loop_
_entity.id
_entity.type
_entity.pdbx_description
1 polymer ?
#
loop_
_entity_poly.entity_id
_entity_poly.type
_entity_poly.pdbx_seq_one_letter_code
_entity_poly.pdbx_strand_id
1 'polypeptide(L)'
;MSLSSQIWSSHTVWSPMLTINMLIYNKHGAEGDEVLGQAQFAELLQPVLQELAEALAEKHVVVIQDIKFSDGSKLRKLLGDKQQLNNVIEQILLEKYRAKDGPGNTKLIRDFLEKHGKVLGLPPPEAHEAIYNEVFLAVDDKKNNEELEKGEFGALVEDILEKFADELEANPVFDN
;
A
#
# COMPACT_ATOMS: atom_id res chain seq x y z
N MET A 1 -39.30 -5.00 34.40
CA MET A 1 -37.97 -5.59 34.14
C MET A 1 -37.77 -5.58 32.65
N SER A 2 -36.90 -4.70 32.15
CA SER A 2 -36.68 -4.45 30.72
C SER A 2 -35.45 -5.21 30.22
N LEU A 3 -35.56 -5.79 29.03
CA LEU A 3 -34.56 -6.61 28.32
C LEU A 3 -33.27 -5.85 27.97
N SER A 4 -33.23 -4.54 28.17
CA SER A 4 -32.05 -3.69 27.91
C SER A 4 -30.90 -3.93 28.90
N SER A 5 -31.17 -4.52 30.08
CA SER A 5 -30.16 -4.63 31.14
C SER A 5 -29.21 -5.82 30.99
N GLN A 6 -29.40 -6.69 30.00
CA GLN A 6 -28.65 -7.95 29.85
C GLN A 6 -27.58 -7.96 28.75
N ILE A 7 -27.46 -6.89 27.96
CA ILE A 7 -26.55 -6.88 26.80
C ILE A 7 -25.15 -6.37 27.16
N TRP A 8 -24.92 -5.86 28.38
CA TRP A 8 -23.68 -5.17 28.74
C TRP A 8 -22.83 -5.77 29.86
N SER A 9 -22.95 -7.08 30.11
CA SER A 9 -22.14 -7.77 31.13
C SER A 9 -20.93 -8.55 30.59
N SER A 10 -20.38 -8.19 29.42
CA SER A 10 -19.10 -8.77 28.95
C SER A 10 -17.95 -7.78 29.20
N HIS A 11 -17.34 -7.93 30.38
CA HIS A 11 -16.03 -7.37 30.70
C HIS A 11 -15.02 -7.76 29.61
N THR A 12 -14.57 -6.79 28.80
CA THR A 12 -13.18 -6.64 28.26
C THR A 12 -13.09 -5.72 27.03
N VAL A 13 -14.20 -5.28 26.45
CA VAL A 13 -14.19 -4.38 25.29
C VAL A 13 -14.76 -3.02 25.73
N TRP A 14 -14.01 -1.93 25.48
CA TRP A 14 -14.40 -0.50 25.63
C TRP A 14 -14.02 0.29 26.91
N SER A 15 -12.76 0.28 27.34
CA SER A 15 -12.29 1.34 28.26
C SER A 15 -12.16 2.73 27.59
N PRO A 16 -11.68 2.86 26.34
CA PRO A 16 -11.56 4.18 25.69
C PRO A 16 -12.91 4.79 25.32
N MET A 17 -13.86 4.00 24.82
CA MET A 17 -15.18 4.51 24.45
C MET A 17 -16.03 4.89 25.66
N LEU A 18 -15.90 4.21 26.80
CA LEU A 18 -16.49 4.67 28.06
C LEU A 18 -15.93 6.04 28.49
N THR A 19 -14.63 6.27 28.28
CA THR A 19 -13.96 7.52 28.65
C THR A 19 -14.41 8.68 27.74
N ILE A 20 -14.52 8.45 26.44
CA ILE A 20 -15.04 9.45 25.48
C ILE A 20 -16.50 9.77 25.79
N ASN A 21 -17.33 8.76 26.05
CA ASN A 21 -18.74 8.97 26.36
C ASN A 21 -18.92 9.76 27.67
N MET A 22 -18.10 9.47 28.69
CA MET A 22 -18.09 10.25 29.94
C MET A 22 -17.61 11.69 29.75
N LEU A 23 -16.64 11.95 28.88
CA LEU A 23 -16.12 13.29 28.62
C LEU A 23 -17.17 14.17 27.94
N ILE A 24 -17.90 13.62 26.96
CA ILE A 24 -19.02 14.31 26.30
C ILE A 24 -20.15 14.54 27.31
N TYR A 25 -20.50 13.53 28.10
CA TYR A 25 -21.55 13.60 29.12
C TYR A 25 -21.25 14.67 30.20
N ASN A 26 -20.03 14.72 30.71
CA ASN A 26 -19.64 15.64 31.79
C ASN A 26 -19.37 17.07 31.32
N LYS A 27 -18.91 17.29 30.08
CA LYS A 27 -18.66 18.65 29.57
C LYS A 27 -19.90 19.30 28.95
N HIS A 28 -20.81 18.52 28.37
CA HIS A 28 -21.91 19.06 27.57
C HIS A 28 -23.32 18.71 28.07
N GLY A 29 -23.43 18.05 29.24
CA GLY A 29 -24.61 18.12 30.09
C GLY A 29 -25.92 17.69 29.43
N ALA A 30 -26.05 16.40 29.10
CA ALA A 30 -27.36 15.79 28.89
C ALA A 30 -27.72 14.97 30.15
N GLU A 31 -28.35 15.60 31.13
CA GLU A 31 -28.95 14.89 32.27
C GLU A 31 -30.21 14.14 31.79
N GLY A 32 -30.10 12.83 31.59
CA GLY A 32 -31.24 11.94 31.36
C GLY A 32 -30.93 10.73 30.48
N ASP A 33 -31.61 9.61 30.73
CA ASP A 33 -31.58 8.36 29.94
C ASP A 33 -32.23 8.52 28.53
N GLU A 34 -32.33 9.75 28.01
CA GLU A 34 -32.97 10.04 26.73
C GLU A 34 -31.99 9.91 25.57
N VAL A 35 -32.38 9.11 24.57
CA VAL A 35 -31.67 9.02 23.30
C VAL A 35 -31.73 10.37 22.61
N LEU A 36 -30.59 11.03 22.49
CA LEU A 36 -30.46 12.33 21.83
C LEU A 36 -30.97 12.25 20.38
N GLY A 37 -31.83 13.19 20.01
CA GLY A 37 -32.18 13.42 18.61
C GLY A 37 -30.97 13.94 17.82
N GLN A 38 -30.99 13.80 16.48
CA GLN A 38 -29.88 14.21 15.61
C GLN A 38 -29.48 15.69 15.79
N ALA A 39 -30.46 16.57 15.99
CA ALA A 39 -30.21 18.00 16.21
C ALA A 39 -29.48 18.25 17.54
N GLN A 40 -29.91 17.58 18.62
CA GLN A 40 -29.28 17.69 19.94
C GLN A 40 -27.86 17.10 19.91
N PHE A 41 -27.65 15.98 19.22
CA PHE A 41 -26.31 15.42 19.04
C PHE A 41 -25.38 16.39 18.27
N ALA A 42 -25.88 17.03 17.21
CA ALA A 42 -25.11 18.03 16.46
C ALA A 42 -24.73 19.23 17.32
N GLU A 43 -25.64 19.73 18.16
CA GLU A 43 -25.38 20.82 19.11
C GLU A 43 -24.29 20.48 20.12
N LEU A 44 -24.21 19.22 20.58
CA LEU A 44 -23.14 18.77 21.50
C LEU A 44 -21.83 18.47 20.77
N LEU A 45 -21.88 18.01 19.52
CA LEU A 45 -20.69 17.68 18.74
C LEU A 45 -19.95 18.94 18.25
N GLN A 46 -20.69 20.00 17.91
CA GLN A 46 -20.14 21.24 17.37
C GLN A 46 -19.05 21.88 18.28
N PRO A 47 -19.25 22.08 19.60
CA PRO A 47 -18.21 22.64 20.46
C PRO A 47 -17.00 21.71 20.59
N VAL A 48 -17.18 20.38 20.57
CA VAL A 48 -16.07 19.42 20.60
C VAL A 48 -15.21 19.54 19.33
N LEU A 49 -15.86 19.66 18.16
CA LEU A 49 -15.15 19.86 16.89
C LEU A 49 -14.45 21.22 16.82
N GLN A 50 -15.06 22.26 17.41
CA GLN A 50 -14.46 23.59 17.50
C GLN A 50 -13.22 23.58 18.40
N GLU A 51 -13.31 23.02 19.62
CA GLU A 51 -12.17 22.84 20.52
C GLU A 51 -11.05 22.03 19.87
N LEU A 52 -11.39 20.97 19.13
CA LEU A 52 -10.43 20.17 18.38
C LEU A 52 -9.75 20.98 17.27
N ALA A 53 -10.50 21.75 16.49
CA ALA A 53 -9.97 22.57 15.41
C ALA A 53 -9.01 23.65 15.95
N GLU A 54 -9.38 24.32 17.05
CA GLU A 54 -8.53 25.31 17.71
C GLU A 54 -7.25 24.66 18.26
N ALA A 55 -7.37 23.50 18.93
CA ALA A 55 -6.21 22.77 19.43
C ALA A 55 -5.25 22.32 18.32
N LEU A 56 -5.77 21.92 17.15
CA LEU A 56 -4.97 21.54 15.98
C LEU A 56 -4.37 22.76 15.27
N ALA A 57 -5.04 23.93 15.32
CA ALA A 57 -4.51 25.18 14.79
C ALA A 57 -3.36 25.72 15.66
N GLU A 58 -3.46 25.57 16.99
CA GLU A 58 -2.40 25.97 17.93
C GLU A 58 -1.25 24.96 17.98
N LYS A 59 -1.56 23.65 17.97
CA LYS A 59 -0.57 22.57 17.95
C LYS A 59 -0.61 21.92 16.58
N HIS A 60 0.37 22.24 15.75
CA HIS A 60 0.58 21.55 14.48
C HIS A 60 0.82 20.06 14.71
N VAL A 61 -0.25 19.26 14.65
CA VAL A 61 -0.18 17.81 14.61
C VAL A 61 0.06 17.42 13.16
N VAL A 62 1.31 17.06 12.84
CA VAL A 62 1.64 16.45 11.56
C VAL A 62 1.20 14.98 11.63
N VAL A 63 0.08 14.65 10.98
CA VAL A 63 -0.31 13.26 10.77
C VAL A 63 0.49 12.75 9.57
N ILE A 64 1.64 12.14 9.84
CA ILE A 64 2.36 11.37 8.82
C ILE A 64 1.65 10.01 8.72
N GLN A 65 0.75 9.89 7.75
CA GLN A 65 0.35 8.55 7.31
C GLN A 65 1.54 7.99 6.52
N ASP A 66 2.02 6.80 6.91
CA ASP A 66 2.95 6.01 6.11
C ASP A 66 2.21 5.50 4.87
N ILE A 67 1.90 6.41 3.95
CA ILE A 67 1.31 6.09 2.66
C ILE A 67 2.42 5.46 1.83
N LYS A 68 2.32 4.15 1.63
CA LYS A 68 3.21 3.43 0.71
C LYS A 68 2.64 3.61 -0.68
N PHE A 69 3.46 4.12 -1.58
CA PHE A 69 3.09 4.25 -2.98
C PHE A 69 4.28 3.89 -3.86
N SER A 70 3.97 3.47 -5.08
CA SER A 70 4.91 3.13 -6.13
C SER A 70 4.75 4.15 -7.25
N ASP A 71 5.77 4.98 -7.42
CA ASP A 71 5.84 6.09 -8.39
C ASP A 71 6.95 5.91 -9.44
N GLY A 72 7.57 4.73 -9.49
CA GLY A 72 8.69 4.45 -10.37
C GLY A 72 10.03 5.07 -9.96
N SER A 73 10.09 5.94 -8.95
CA SER A 73 11.32 6.67 -8.57
C SER A 73 12.45 5.75 -8.11
N LYS A 74 12.12 4.65 -7.42
CA LYS A 74 13.10 3.61 -7.04
C LYS A 74 13.62 2.84 -8.25
N LEU A 75 12.77 2.58 -9.24
CA LEU A 75 13.17 1.94 -10.49
C LEU A 75 14.08 2.86 -11.30
N ARG A 76 13.78 4.16 -11.40
CA ARG A 76 14.66 5.14 -12.04
C ARG A 76 16.04 5.20 -11.39
N LYS A 77 16.10 5.14 -10.06
CA LYS A 77 17.38 5.07 -9.33
C LYS A 77 18.13 3.78 -9.62
N LEU A 78 17.44 2.63 -9.64
CA LEU A 78 18.02 1.33 -9.98
C LEU A 78 18.58 1.32 -11.41
N LEU A 79 17.81 1.78 -12.39
CA LEU A 79 18.21 1.89 -13.80
C LEU A 79 19.40 2.83 -14.00
N GLY A 80 19.50 3.90 -13.19
CA GLY A 80 20.65 4.79 -13.17
C GLY A 80 21.92 4.21 -12.52
N ASP A 81 21.81 3.13 -11.75
CA ASP A 81 22.91 2.46 -11.06
C ASP A 81 23.22 1.09 -11.71
N LYS A 82 24.17 1.10 -12.66
CA LYS A 82 24.59 -0.11 -13.38
C LYS A 82 25.05 -1.24 -12.46
N GLN A 83 25.63 -0.95 -11.29
CA GLN A 83 26.07 -2.01 -10.38
C GLN A 83 24.88 -2.70 -9.73
N GLN A 84 23.90 -1.92 -9.26
CA GLN A 84 22.68 -2.48 -8.69
C GLN A 84 21.84 -3.22 -9.73
N LEU A 85 21.68 -2.66 -10.93
CA LEU A 85 20.97 -3.31 -12.02
C LEU A 85 21.62 -4.66 -12.38
N ASN A 86 22.94 -4.71 -12.53
CA ASN A 86 23.66 -5.95 -12.81
C ASN A 86 23.47 -6.98 -11.69
N ASN A 87 23.47 -6.56 -10.43
CA ASN A 87 23.19 -7.47 -9.31
C ASN A 87 21.77 -8.05 -9.41
N VAL A 88 20.76 -7.24 -9.75
CA VAL A 88 19.38 -7.74 -9.98
C VAL A 88 19.35 -8.77 -11.11
N ILE A 89 19.98 -8.48 -12.25
CA ILE A 89 20.08 -9.41 -13.39
C ILE A 89 20.72 -10.73 -12.96
N GLU A 90 21.79 -10.69 -12.16
CA GLU A 90 22.45 -11.89 -11.66
C GLU A 90 21.57 -12.69 -10.69
N GLN A 91 20.78 -12.03 -9.83
CA GLN A 91 19.83 -12.72 -8.95
C GLN A 91 18.76 -13.46 -9.74
N ILE A 92 18.22 -12.86 -10.81
CA ILE A 92 17.21 -13.51 -11.66
C ILE A 92 17.82 -14.74 -12.36
N LEU A 93 19.03 -14.62 -12.89
CA LEU A 93 19.74 -15.75 -13.51
C LEU A 93 20.04 -16.86 -12.50
N LEU A 94 20.37 -16.53 -11.25
CA LEU A 94 20.56 -17.52 -10.19
C LEU A 94 19.27 -18.29 -9.88
N GLU A 95 18.09 -17.66 -9.98
CA GLU A 95 16.81 -18.38 -9.87
C GLU A 95 16.58 -19.33 -11.05
N LYS A 96 16.98 -18.94 -12.27
CA LYS A 96 16.94 -19.80 -13.47
C LYS A 96 17.67 -21.13 -13.25
N TYR A 97 18.89 -21.08 -12.73
CA TYR A 97 19.71 -22.28 -12.49
C TYR A 97 19.16 -23.19 -11.39
N ARG A 98 18.27 -22.70 -10.53
CA ARG A 98 17.63 -23.48 -9.46
C ARG A 98 16.35 -24.19 -9.93
N ALA A 99 15.74 -23.73 -11.03
CA ALA A 99 14.56 -24.35 -11.62
C ALA A 99 14.95 -25.57 -12.49
N LYS A 100 14.24 -26.70 -12.33
CA LYS A 100 14.54 -27.99 -13.00
C LYS A 100 14.01 -28.11 -14.44
N ASP A 101 13.14 -27.20 -14.84
CA ASP A 101 12.69 -26.96 -16.21
C ASP A 101 12.61 -25.44 -16.34
N GLY A 102 13.29 -24.88 -17.34
CA GLY A 102 13.42 -23.43 -17.46
C GLY A 102 12.11 -22.80 -17.92
N PRO A 103 11.44 -21.95 -17.11
CA PRO A 103 10.41 -21.06 -17.66
C PRO A 103 11.05 -20.16 -18.73
N GLY A 104 10.27 -19.76 -19.74
CA GLY A 104 10.70 -18.75 -20.72
C GLY A 104 11.23 -17.49 -20.03
N ASN A 105 12.15 -16.78 -20.66
CA ASN A 105 12.90 -15.68 -20.01
C ASN A 105 11.95 -14.63 -19.42
N THR A 106 10.86 -14.31 -20.12
CA THR A 106 9.86 -13.34 -19.66
C THR A 106 9.13 -13.83 -18.41
N LYS A 107 8.77 -15.13 -18.38
CA LYS A 107 8.13 -15.74 -17.22
C LYS A 107 9.07 -15.78 -16.01
N LEU A 108 10.34 -16.13 -16.22
CA LEU A 108 11.36 -16.08 -15.16
C LEU A 108 11.46 -14.69 -14.53
N ILE A 109 11.53 -13.65 -15.37
CA ILE A 109 11.63 -12.26 -14.90
C ILE A 109 10.35 -11.88 -14.15
N ARG A 110 9.17 -12.25 -14.68
CA ARG A 110 7.88 -12.00 -14.01
C ARG A 110 7.83 -12.65 -12.63
N ASP A 111 8.11 -13.94 -12.53
CA ASP A 111 8.08 -14.69 -11.27
C ASP A 111 9.02 -14.05 -10.23
N PHE A 112 10.20 -13.61 -10.65
CA PHE A 112 11.14 -12.91 -9.78
C PHE A 112 10.60 -11.55 -9.31
N LEU A 113 10.04 -10.74 -10.21
CA LEU A 113 9.50 -9.43 -9.89
C LEU A 113 8.26 -9.52 -9.00
N GLU A 114 7.39 -10.49 -9.18
CA GLU A 114 6.24 -10.71 -8.29
C GLU A 114 6.69 -11.04 -6.86
N LYS A 115 7.78 -11.81 -6.71
CA LYS A 115 8.31 -12.23 -5.42
C LYS A 115 9.18 -11.19 -4.72
N HIS A 116 9.97 -10.43 -5.47
CA HIS A 116 11.00 -9.52 -4.95
C HIS A 116 10.75 -8.04 -5.28
N GLY A 117 9.73 -7.72 -6.08
CA GLY A 117 9.48 -6.40 -6.65
C GLY A 117 9.26 -5.30 -5.62
N LYS A 118 8.71 -5.62 -4.45
CA LYS A 118 8.52 -4.65 -3.36
C LYS A 118 9.83 -3.95 -2.95
N VAL A 119 10.96 -4.68 -2.96
CA VAL A 119 12.28 -4.11 -2.65
C VAL A 119 12.74 -3.15 -3.75
N LEU A 120 12.35 -3.43 -4.99
CA LEU A 120 12.63 -2.61 -6.17
C LEU A 120 11.68 -1.40 -6.30
N GLY A 121 10.64 -1.34 -5.47
CA GLY A 121 9.61 -0.29 -5.53
C GLY A 121 8.43 -0.62 -6.44
N LEU A 122 8.29 -1.87 -6.88
CA LEU A 122 7.10 -2.32 -7.59
C LEU A 122 5.93 -2.52 -6.61
N PRO A 123 4.69 -2.27 -7.08
CA PRO A 123 3.49 -2.56 -6.33
C PRO A 123 3.27 -4.08 -6.18
N PRO A 124 2.54 -4.53 -5.14
CA PRO A 124 2.16 -5.92 -4.95
C PRO A 124 1.26 -6.40 -6.10
N PRO A 125 1.57 -7.55 -6.71
CA PRO A 125 0.85 -8.03 -7.89
C PRO A 125 -0.61 -8.37 -7.61
N GLU A 126 -0.97 -8.72 -6.36
CA GLU A 126 -2.34 -9.13 -6.00
C GLU A 126 -3.36 -8.00 -6.14
N ALA A 127 -2.92 -6.75 -5.95
CA ALA A 127 -3.77 -5.57 -6.06
C ALA A 127 -3.60 -4.83 -7.39
N HIS A 128 -2.46 -5.05 -8.07
CA HIS A 128 -2.03 -4.25 -9.23
C HIS A 128 -1.64 -5.11 -10.43
N GLU A 129 -2.28 -6.27 -10.59
CA GLU A 129 -1.99 -7.25 -11.67
C GLU A 129 -2.07 -6.62 -13.07
N ALA A 130 -2.97 -5.66 -13.28
CA ALA A 130 -3.15 -4.97 -14.55
C ALA A 130 -1.85 -4.31 -15.04
N ILE A 131 -1.07 -3.69 -14.14
CA ILE A 131 0.21 -3.03 -14.47
C ILE A 131 1.22 -4.06 -14.95
N TYR A 132 1.31 -5.20 -14.25
CA TYR A 132 2.20 -6.29 -14.67
C TYR A 132 1.79 -6.81 -16.04
N ASN A 133 0.51 -7.09 -16.25
CA ASN A 133 0.04 -7.59 -17.54
C ASN A 133 0.30 -6.58 -18.67
N GLU A 134 0.08 -5.29 -18.45
CA GLU A 134 0.35 -4.23 -19.44
C GLU A 134 1.84 -4.13 -19.80
N VAL A 135 2.71 -4.08 -18.79
CA VAL A 135 4.16 -4.02 -19.00
C VAL A 135 4.66 -5.24 -19.77
N PHE A 136 4.24 -6.45 -19.36
CA PHE A 136 4.70 -7.68 -19.99
C PHE A 136 4.08 -7.93 -21.37
N LEU A 137 2.88 -7.40 -21.67
CA LEU A 137 2.31 -7.40 -23.02
C LEU A 137 3.03 -6.45 -23.97
N ALA A 138 3.61 -5.37 -23.44
CA ALA A 138 4.33 -4.36 -24.22
C ALA A 138 5.78 -4.76 -24.55
N VAL A 139 6.25 -5.91 -24.07
CA VAL A 139 7.60 -6.45 -24.30
C VAL A 139 7.58 -7.41 -25.50
N ASP A 140 8.55 -7.31 -26.40
CA ASP A 140 8.59 -8.15 -27.60
C ASP A 140 8.86 -9.63 -27.24
N ASP A 141 7.86 -10.49 -27.48
CA ASP A 141 7.83 -11.90 -27.11
C ASP A 141 8.86 -12.78 -27.85
N LYS A 142 9.55 -12.24 -28.87
CA LYS A 142 10.54 -12.99 -29.67
C LYS A 142 11.65 -13.61 -28.81
N LYS A 143 11.97 -13.01 -27.67
CA LYS A 143 13.08 -13.43 -26.78
C LYS A 143 12.65 -14.41 -25.68
N ASN A 144 11.38 -14.81 -25.63
CA ASN A 144 10.82 -15.53 -24.49
C ASN A 144 11.29 -17.01 -24.44
N ASN A 145 11.48 -17.65 -25.60
CA ASN A 145 11.86 -19.07 -25.69
C ASN A 145 13.29 -19.32 -26.21
N GLU A 146 14.05 -18.26 -26.51
CA GLU A 146 15.44 -18.39 -26.95
C GLU A 146 16.39 -18.42 -25.74
N GLU A 147 17.47 -19.19 -25.84
CA GLU A 147 18.55 -19.11 -24.86
C GLU A 147 19.33 -17.81 -25.10
N LEU A 148 19.00 -16.77 -24.32
CA LEU A 148 19.63 -15.46 -24.44
C LEU A 148 21.01 -15.45 -23.80
N GLU A 149 21.96 -14.81 -24.46
CA GLU A 149 23.23 -14.46 -23.83
C GLU A 149 22.99 -13.47 -22.67
N LYS A 150 23.91 -13.43 -21.69
CA LYS A 150 23.77 -12.57 -20.49
C LYS A 150 23.46 -11.11 -20.84
N GLY A 151 24.06 -10.58 -21.90
CA GLY A 151 23.81 -9.21 -22.36
C GLY A 151 22.40 -8.99 -22.88
N GLU A 152 21.88 -9.92 -23.69
CA GLU A 152 20.52 -9.83 -24.24
C GLU A 152 19.45 -10.05 -23.18
N PHE A 153 19.72 -10.95 -22.23
CA PHE A 153 18.89 -11.14 -21.04
C PHE A 153 18.87 -9.89 -20.17
N GLY A 154 20.04 -9.28 -19.95
CA GLY A 154 20.16 -8.01 -19.21
C GLY A 154 19.35 -6.89 -19.88
N ALA A 155 19.44 -6.76 -21.20
CA ALA A 155 18.66 -5.78 -21.96
C ALA A 155 17.14 -6.03 -21.87
N LEU A 156 16.71 -7.30 -21.81
CA LEU A 156 15.29 -7.64 -21.59
C LEU A 156 14.82 -7.23 -20.19
N VAL A 157 15.64 -7.47 -19.16
CA VAL A 157 15.33 -7.03 -17.79
C VAL A 157 15.27 -5.49 -17.72
N GLU A 158 16.21 -4.81 -18.36
CA GLU A 158 16.25 -3.33 -18.43
C GLU A 158 15.00 -2.76 -19.10
N ASP A 159 14.60 -3.28 -20.27
CA ASP A 159 13.37 -2.86 -20.99
C ASP A 159 12.10 -3.06 -20.14
N ILE A 160 11.98 -4.19 -19.44
CA ILE A 160 10.85 -4.45 -18.53
C ILE A 160 10.82 -3.44 -17.38
N LEU A 161 11.97 -3.18 -16.74
CA LEU A 161 12.06 -2.26 -15.62
C LEU A 161 11.84 -0.80 -16.06
N GLU A 162 12.28 -0.42 -17.26
CA GLU A 162 11.99 0.88 -17.87
C GLU A 162 10.50 1.07 -18.08
N LYS A 163 9.80 0.08 -18.65
CA LYS A 163 8.34 0.13 -18.84
C LYS A 163 7.58 0.25 -17.52
N PHE A 164 8.00 -0.47 -16.48
CA PHE A 164 7.44 -0.28 -15.14
C PHE A 164 7.70 1.12 -14.60
N ALA A 165 8.89 1.68 -14.82
CA ALA A 165 9.21 3.03 -14.37
C ALA A 165 8.35 4.07 -15.09
N ASP A 166 8.16 3.94 -16.40
CA ASP A 166 7.32 4.81 -17.22
C ASP A 166 5.85 4.75 -16.78
N GLU A 167 5.30 3.54 -16.60
CA GLU A 167 3.91 3.35 -16.20
C GLU A 167 3.63 3.91 -14.80
N LEU A 168 4.51 3.65 -13.83
CA LEU A 168 4.35 4.14 -12.47
C LEU A 168 4.64 5.64 -12.33
N GLU A 169 5.44 6.22 -13.22
CA GLU A 169 5.67 7.68 -13.27
C GLU A 169 4.45 8.40 -13.85
N ALA A 170 3.80 7.82 -14.87
CA ALA A 170 2.56 8.34 -15.43
C ALA A 170 1.36 8.14 -14.49
N ASN A 171 1.28 6.95 -13.87
CA ASN A 171 0.16 6.50 -13.06
C ASN A 171 0.65 5.91 -11.72
N PRO A 172 1.05 6.75 -10.74
CA PRO A 172 1.48 6.26 -9.42
C PRO A 172 0.35 5.51 -8.71
N VAL A 173 0.71 4.42 -8.03
CA VAL A 173 -0.26 3.59 -7.29
C VAL A 173 -0.01 3.56 -5.80
N PHE A 174 -1.09 3.45 -5.03
CA PHE A 174 -1.06 3.36 -3.59
C PHE A 174 -1.17 1.91 -3.12
N ASP A 175 -0.35 1.56 -2.14
CA ASP A 175 -0.44 0.32 -1.38
C ASP A 175 -1.25 0.59 -0.11
N ASN A 176 -2.43 -0.02 -0.01
CA ASN A 176 -3.26 -0.02 1.20
C ASN A 176 -2.76 -1.03 2.25
#